data_AF-A0A2T7T0R9-F1
#
_entry.id   AF-A0A2T7T0R9-F1
#
_cell.length_a   1.000
_cell.length_b   1.000
_cell.length_c   1.000
_cell.angle_alpha   90.00
_cell.angle_beta   90.00
_cell.angle_gamma   90.00
#
_symmetry.space_group_name_H-M   'P 1'
#
loop_
_entity.id
_entity.type
_entity.pdbx_description
1 polymer ?
#
loop_
_entity_poly.entity_id
_entity_poly.type
_entity_poly.pdbx_seq_one_letter_code
_entity_poly.pdbx_strand_id
1 'polypeptide(L)'
;MTAFTICKPSLFLAVCLLAMGVQASSCITAGRMDNAVWAPQFQSVRLLDDAGRIVPVKNKSELTQVRAVELTQAALLSVCDGNKALARGEGVQSKGPVPAAKPGRFNVAGLGFPKLQNGELVEFELTIAADQIVMITR
;
A
#
# COMPACT_ATOMS: atom_id res chain seq x y z
N MET A 1 -58.81 23.49 30.35
CA MET A 1 -58.01 22.61 31.24
C MET A 1 -57.98 21.24 30.57
N THR A 2 -57.03 20.96 29.67
CA THR A 2 -55.79 20.17 29.89
C THR A 2 -56.07 18.77 30.46
N ALA A 3 -55.64 17.64 29.91
CA ALA A 3 -54.45 17.35 29.11
C ALA A 3 -54.57 16.02 28.32
N PHE A 4 -53.95 15.95 27.13
CA PHE A 4 -53.60 14.71 26.45
C PHE A 4 -52.16 14.34 26.85
N THR A 5 -51.95 13.13 27.37
CA THR A 5 -50.62 12.59 27.69
C THR A 5 -50.04 11.94 26.45
N ILE A 6 -48.99 12.54 25.90
CA ILE A 6 -48.25 12.05 24.73
C ILE A 6 -47.22 11.01 25.20
N CYS A 7 -47.41 9.75 24.79
CA CYS A 7 -46.41 8.69 24.96
C CYS A 7 -45.19 8.98 24.08
N LYS A 8 -44.03 9.05 24.73
CA LYS A 8 -42.71 9.33 24.16
C LYS A 8 -42.19 8.09 23.41
N PRO A 9 -41.74 8.17 22.15
CA PRO A 9 -41.09 7.05 21.50
C PRO A 9 -39.64 6.96 21.99
N SER A 10 -39.30 5.85 22.63
CA SER A 10 -37.93 5.49 22.98
C SER A 10 -37.10 5.30 21.70
N LEU A 11 -36.15 6.21 21.47
CA LEU A 11 -35.11 6.08 20.46
C LEU A 11 -34.23 4.86 20.79
N PHE A 12 -34.45 3.74 20.10
CA PHE A 12 -33.50 2.64 20.05
C PHE A 12 -32.31 3.05 19.17
N LEU A 13 -31.20 3.44 19.81
CA LEU A 13 -29.89 3.60 19.18
C LEU A 13 -29.33 2.19 18.88
N ALA A 14 -29.55 1.71 17.66
CA ALA A 14 -28.82 0.56 17.13
C ALA A 14 -27.38 1.00 16.84
N VAL A 15 -26.45 0.65 17.73
CA VAL A 15 -25.01 0.81 17.51
C VAL A 15 -24.58 -0.24 16.48
N CYS A 16 -24.51 0.15 15.21
CA CYS A 16 -23.79 -0.62 14.21
C CYS A 16 -22.30 -0.64 14.58
N LEU A 17 -21.85 -1.72 15.23
CA LEU A 17 -20.44 -2.09 15.29
C LEU A 17 -20.00 -2.48 13.89
N LEU A 18 -19.59 -1.48 13.10
CA LEU A 18 -18.84 -1.69 11.87
C LEU A 18 -17.56 -2.42 12.28
N ALA A 19 -17.48 -3.71 11.95
CA ALA A 19 -16.23 -4.45 11.95
C ALA A 19 -15.31 -3.76 10.94
N MET A 20 -14.53 -2.78 11.40
CA MET A 20 -13.43 -2.23 10.65
C MET A 20 -12.41 -3.36 10.53
N GLY A 21 -12.52 -4.12 9.44
CA GLY A 21 -11.44 -5.02 9.03
C GLY A 21 -10.18 -4.17 8.98
N VAL A 22 -9.24 -4.44 9.88
CA VAL A 22 -7.90 -3.83 9.86
C VAL A 22 -7.28 -4.24 8.52
N GLN A 23 -7.36 -3.34 7.54
CA GLN A 23 -6.52 -3.41 6.37
C GLN A 23 -5.13 -3.05 6.84
N ALA A 24 -4.23 -4.03 6.85
CA ALA A 24 -2.83 -3.75 7.11
C ALA A 24 -2.31 -2.98 5.88
N SER A 25 -1.96 -1.70 6.08
CA SER A 25 -1.21 -1.00 5.06
C SER A 25 0.22 -1.52 5.06
N SER A 26 0.71 -1.89 3.89
CA SER A 26 2.04 -2.47 3.70
C SER A 26 2.63 -1.94 2.42
N CYS A 27 3.95 -1.84 2.38
CA CYS A 27 4.64 -1.31 1.23
C CYS A 27 5.18 -2.42 0.33
N ILE A 28 5.21 -2.13 -0.95
CA ILE A 28 6.05 -2.83 -1.91
C ILE A 28 7.11 -1.87 -2.44
N THR A 29 8.27 -2.39 -2.78
CA THR A 29 9.23 -1.66 -3.62
C THR A 29 8.86 -1.84 -5.09
N ALA A 30 8.63 -0.75 -5.81
CA ALA A 30 8.27 -0.76 -7.23
C ALA A 30 9.45 -0.51 -8.17
N GLY A 31 10.54 0.04 -7.64
CA GLY A 31 11.71 0.38 -8.42
C GLY A 31 12.64 1.34 -7.69
N ARG A 32 13.45 2.05 -8.46
CA ARG A 32 14.43 3.03 -7.96
C ARG A 32 14.41 4.29 -8.82
N MET A 33 14.63 5.42 -8.18
CA MET A 33 15.00 6.70 -8.80
C MET A 33 16.51 6.87 -8.75
N ASP A 34 17.11 7.20 -9.89
CA ASP A 34 18.50 7.60 -10.02
C ASP A 34 18.57 8.97 -10.68
N ASN A 35 19.16 9.97 -10.02
CA ASN A 35 19.23 11.35 -10.51
C ASN A 35 17.88 11.90 -11.02
N ALA A 36 16.79 11.65 -10.28
CA ALA A 36 15.41 12.01 -10.66
C ALA A 36 14.85 11.33 -11.94
N VAL A 37 15.58 10.35 -12.50
CA VAL A 37 15.12 9.46 -13.56
C VAL A 37 14.71 8.12 -12.96
N TRP A 38 13.59 7.58 -13.43
CA TRP A 38 13.13 6.26 -13.01
C TRP A 38 13.99 5.15 -13.64
N ALA A 39 14.76 4.41 -12.82
CA ALA A 39 15.52 3.24 -13.29
C ALA A 39 16.07 2.35 -12.14
N PRO A 40 15.75 1.03 -12.10
CA PRO A 40 14.76 0.32 -12.92
C PRO A 40 13.35 0.30 -12.30
N GLN A 41 12.32 0.14 -13.15
CA GLN A 41 11.02 -0.40 -12.73
C GLN A 41 11.15 -1.90 -12.53
N PHE A 42 10.55 -2.45 -11.47
CA PHE A 42 10.38 -3.90 -11.41
C PHE A 42 9.34 -4.34 -12.44
N GLN A 43 9.72 -5.31 -13.26
CA GLN A 43 8.88 -5.81 -14.37
C GLN A 43 7.57 -6.43 -13.89
N SER A 44 7.52 -6.87 -12.64
CA SER A 44 6.31 -7.42 -12.01
C SER A 44 5.31 -6.35 -11.59
N VAL A 45 5.66 -5.07 -11.67
CA VAL A 45 4.87 -3.94 -11.16
C VAL A 45 4.39 -3.09 -12.33
N ARG A 46 3.07 -2.91 -12.45
CA ARG A 46 2.43 -2.03 -13.42
C ARG A 46 1.71 -0.90 -12.70
N LEU A 47 2.02 0.33 -13.08
CA LEU A 47 1.49 1.54 -12.47
C LEU A 47 0.24 1.98 -13.21
N LEU A 48 -0.87 2.17 -12.49
CA LEU A 48 -2.18 2.44 -13.07
C LEU A 48 -2.77 3.74 -12.52
N ASP A 49 -3.49 4.48 -13.36
CA ASP A 49 -4.31 5.62 -12.95
C ASP A 49 -5.66 5.18 -12.35
N ASP A 50 -6.53 6.15 -12.05
CA ASP A 50 -7.88 5.91 -11.56
C ASP A 50 -8.77 5.13 -12.54
N ALA A 51 -8.58 5.36 -13.84
CA ALA A 51 -9.25 4.63 -14.92
C ALA A 51 -8.66 3.22 -15.16
N GLY A 52 -7.57 2.85 -14.49
CA GLY A 52 -6.88 1.58 -14.70
C GLY A 52 -6.02 1.50 -15.95
N ARG A 53 -5.65 2.64 -16.53
CA ARG A 53 -4.72 2.73 -17.65
C ARG A 53 -3.28 2.78 -17.13
N ILE A 54 -2.35 2.27 -17.91
CA ILE A 54 -0.93 2.32 -17.57
C ILE A 54 -0.45 3.77 -17.53
N VAL A 55 0.19 4.15 -16.43
CA VAL A 55 0.87 5.44 -16.28
C VAL A 55 2.32 5.28 -16.73
N PRO A 56 2.73 5.89 -17.86
CA PRO A 56 4.13 5.92 -18.24
C PRO A 56 4.89 6.88 -17.32
N VAL A 57 5.89 6.37 -16.61
CA VAL A 57 6.72 7.17 -15.69
C VAL A 57 8.13 7.31 -16.27
N LYS A 58 8.54 8.57 -16.45
CA LYS A 58 9.90 8.98 -16.81
C LYS A 58 10.58 9.70 -15.65
N ASN A 59 9.82 10.47 -14.87
CA ASN A 59 10.33 11.28 -13.77
C ASN A 59 9.49 11.12 -12.48
N LYS A 60 10.04 11.62 -11.38
CA LYS A 60 9.45 11.47 -10.03
C LYS A 60 8.04 12.04 -9.91
N SER A 61 7.77 13.21 -10.53
CA SER A 61 6.48 13.89 -10.37
C SER A 61 5.30 13.11 -10.97
N GLU A 62 5.54 12.31 -12.00
CA GLU A 62 4.50 11.51 -12.66
C GLU A 62 3.97 10.39 -11.76
N LEU A 63 4.76 9.92 -10.79
CA LEU A 63 4.33 8.90 -9.83
C LEU A 63 3.14 9.35 -8.97
N THR A 64 2.92 10.65 -8.83
CA THR A 64 1.78 11.20 -8.09
C THR A 64 0.44 10.96 -8.80
N GLN A 65 0.45 10.49 -10.05
CA GLN A 65 -0.74 10.13 -10.82
C GLN A 65 -1.18 8.68 -10.60
N VAL A 66 -0.32 7.86 -9.98
CA VAL A 66 -0.63 6.44 -9.73
C VAL A 66 -1.70 6.33 -8.64
N ARG A 67 -2.73 5.53 -8.92
CA ARG A 67 -3.84 5.26 -8.00
C ARG A 67 -3.98 3.78 -7.69
N ALA A 68 -3.46 2.93 -8.56
CA ALA A 68 -3.40 1.50 -8.35
C ALA A 68 -2.10 0.90 -8.88
N VAL A 69 -1.73 -0.23 -8.32
CA VAL A 69 -0.64 -1.07 -8.80
C VAL A 69 -1.20 -2.43 -9.19
N GLU A 70 -0.88 -2.89 -10.39
CA GLU A 70 -1.06 -4.29 -10.79
C GLU A 70 0.25 -5.05 -10.60
N LEU A 71 0.18 -6.16 -9.86
CA LEU A 71 1.25 -7.10 -9.62
C LEU A 71 1.05 -8.34 -10.47
N THR A 72 1.97 -8.62 -11.38
CA THR A 72 1.92 -9.83 -12.23
C THR A 72 2.55 -11.06 -11.56
N GLN A 73 3.29 -10.84 -10.48
CA GLN A 73 3.92 -11.86 -9.64
C GLN A 73 3.77 -11.49 -8.16
N ALA A 74 4.03 -12.43 -7.26
CA ALA A 74 4.04 -12.13 -5.84
C ALA A 74 5.13 -11.09 -5.52
N ALA A 75 4.78 -10.08 -4.72
CA ALA A 75 5.72 -9.03 -4.32
C ALA A 75 5.87 -9.03 -2.80
N LEU A 76 7.12 -9.00 -2.32
CA LEU A 76 7.40 -8.95 -0.89
C LEU A 76 6.79 -7.70 -0.25
N LEU A 77 6.17 -7.89 0.90
CA LEU A 77 5.67 -6.81 1.71
C LEU A 77 6.72 -6.38 2.72
N SER A 78 6.88 -5.07 2.86
CA SER A 78 7.73 -4.44 3.86
C SER A 78 6.94 -3.45 4.70
N VAL A 79 7.56 -3.03 5.79
CA VAL A 79 7.15 -1.79 6.47
C VAL A 79 7.40 -0.62 5.51
N CYS A 80 6.54 0.39 5.57
CA CYS A 80 6.71 1.60 4.80
C CYS A 80 7.76 2.51 5.45
N ASP A 81 8.90 2.67 4.80
CA ASP A 81 9.99 3.54 5.28
C ASP A 81 9.74 5.02 4.92
N GLY A 82 8.87 5.26 3.94
CA GLY A 82 8.47 6.60 3.52
C GLY A 82 9.64 7.34 2.88
N ASN A 83 10.07 8.47 3.44
CA ASN A 83 11.19 9.27 2.92
C ASN A 83 12.46 9.18 3.78
N LYS A 84 12.51 8.21 4.71
CA LYS A 84 13.64 8.03 5.63
C LYS A 84 14.84 7.44 4.91
N ALA A 85 16.03 7.67 5.46
CA ALA A 85 17.22 6.93 5.04
C ALA A 85 17.13 5.48 5.53
N LEU A 86 17.44 4.53 4.65
CA LEU A 86 17.46 3.13 5.01
C LEU A 86 18.72 2.82 5.82
N ALA A 87 18.54 2.21 6.99
CA ALA A 87 19.64 1.67 7.75
C ALA A 87 20.30 0.54 6.95
N ARG A 88 21.64 0.49 6.95
CA ARG A 88 22.37 -0.63 6.35
C ARG A 88 22.02 -1.88 7.15
N GLY A 89 21.43 -2.88 6.49
CA GLY A 89 21.12 -4.14 7.16
C GLY A 89 22.38 -4.77 7.73
N GLU A 90 22.41 -4.99 9.06
CA GLU A 90 23.42 -5.82 9.69
C GLU A 90 23.11 -7.29 9.44
N GLY A 91 23.91 -7.93 8.59
CA GLY A 91 24.05 -9.39 8.56
C GLY A 91 22.83 -10.22 8.12
N VAL A 92 23.08 -11.53 7.99
CA VAL A 92 22.19 -12.54 7.43
C VAL A 92 20.91 -12.65 8.28
N GLN A 93 19.80 -12.09 7.81
CA GLN A 93 18.48 -12.39 8.36
C GLN A 93 18.13 -13.85 8.09
N SER A 94 17.62 -14.53 9.12
CA SER A 94 17.14 -15.92 9.06
C SER A 94 16.17 -16.11 7.89
N LYS A 95 16.36 -17.15 7.08
CA LYS A 95 15.54 -17.52 5.90
C LYS A 95 14.16 -18.08 6.29
N GLY A 96 13.43 -17.36 7.13
CA GLY A 96 12.04 -17.69 7.46
C GLY A 96 11.09 -17.28 6.33
N PRO A 97 9.85 -17.81 6.34
CA PRO A 97 8.81 -17.30 5.45
C PRO A 97 8.58 -15.80 5.69
N VAL A 98 8.48 -15.04 4.60
CA VAL A 98 8.23 -13.59 4.61
C VAL A 98 6.90 -13.27 3.93
N PRO A 99 6.17 -12.23 4.39
CA PRO A 99 4.90 -11.86 3.79
C PRO A 99 5.11 -11.29 2.37
N ALA A 100 4.20 -11.65 1.48
CA ALA A 100 4.13 -11.17 0.10
C ALA A 100 2.67 -10.96 -0.32
N ALA A 101 2.42 -9.93 -1.11
CA ALA A 101 1.16 -9.78 -1.84
C ALA A 101 1.09 -10.83 -2.95
N LYS A 102 -0.07 -11.49 -3.09
CA LYS A 102 -0.38 -12.31 -4.26
C LYS A 102 -0.43 -11.43 -5.54
N PRO A 103 -0.26 -12.01 -6.73
CA PRO A 103 -0.57 -11.31 -7.99
C PRO A 103 -2.01 -10.77 -7.97
N GLY A 104 -2.20 -9.56 -8.50
CA GLY A 104 -3.49 -8.88 -8.47
C GLY A 104 -3.36 -7.36 -8.55
N ARG A 105 -4.50 -6.66 -8.47
CA ARG A 105 -4.55 -5.20 -8.48
C ARG A 105 -4.83 -4.68 -7.07
N PHE A 106 -4.06 -3.68 -6.65
CA PHE A 106 -4.11 -3.08 -5.33
C PHE A 106 -4.25 -1.58 -5.44
N ASN A 107 -5.07 -0.98 -4.56
CA ASN A 107 -5.18 0.47 -4.47
C ASN A 107 -3.95 1.02 -3.75
N VAL A 108 -3.48 2.17 -4.23
CA VAL A 108 -2.38 2.92 -3.61
C VAL A 108 -2.96 3.85 -2.55
N ALA A 109 -2.49 3.69 -1.32
CA ALA A 109 -2.78 4.58 -0.20
C ALA A 109 -1.70 5.65 -0.01
N GLY A 110 -0.46 5.38 -0.46
CA GLY A 110 0.68 6.27 -0.25
C GLY A 110 1.85 6.00 -1.18
N LEU A 111 2.77 6.97 -1.27
CA LEU A 111 3.98 6.93 -2.09
C LEU A 111 5.18 7.40 -1.24
N GLY A 112 6.22 6.59 -1.19
CA GLY A 112 7.46 6.84 -0.45
C GLY A 112 8.69 6.83 -1.33
N PHE A 113 9.71 7.56 -0.90
CA PHE A 113 11.04 7.58 -1.53
C PHE A 113 12.15 7.34 -0.51
N PRO A 114 12.32 6.10 0.00
CA PRO A 114 13.38 5.82 0.96
C PRO A 114 14.75 6.13 0.38
N LYS A 115 15.59 6.81 1.15
CA LYS A 115 16.89 7.27 0.68
C LYS A 115 17.90 6.13 0.72
N LEU A 116 18.56 5.92 -0.41
CA LEU A 116 19.74 5.06 -0.52
C LEU A 116 21.01 5.91 -0.44
N GLN A 117 22.18 5.27 -0.35
CA GLN A 117 23.46 5.98 -0.52
C GLN A 117 23.53 6.67 -1.87
N ASN A 118 23.05 6.00 -2.92
CA ASN A 118 22.95 6.52 -4.27
C ASN A 118 21.49 6.39 -4.76
N GLY A 119 20.78 7.50 -4.87
CA GLY A 119 19.39 7.54 -5.35
C GLY A 119 18.34 7.24 -4.28
N GLU A 120 17.16 6.83 -4.71
CA GLU A 120 16.00 6.60 -3.83
C GLU A 120 15.25 5.35 -4.29
N LEU A 121 14.73 4.54 -3.36
CA LEU A 121 13.72 3.56 -3.73
C LEU A 121 12.41 4.27 -4.06
N VAL A 122 11.51 3.55 -4.73
CA VAL A 122 10.11 3.96 -4.82
C VAL A 122 9.26 2.89 -4.17
N GLU A 123 8.52 3.32 -3.15
CA GLU A 123 7.59 2.49 -2.41
C GLU A 123 6.16 2.94 -2.66
N PHE A 124 5.27 1.97 -2.87
CA PHE A 124 3.84 2.22 -2.82
C PHE A 124 3.27 1.54 -1.58
N GLU A 125 2.61 2.31 -0.74
CA GLU A 125 1.77 1.79 0.33
C GLU A 125 0.46 1.32 -0.30
N LEU A 126 0.15 0.04 -0.09
CA LEU A 126 -0.99 -0.62 -0.68
C LEU A 126 -2.05 -0.94 0.37
N THR A 127 -3.31 -0.84 -0.03
CA THR A 127 -4.43 -1.42 0.71
C THR A 127 -4.56 -2.90 0.35
N ILE A 128 -4.19 -3.79 1.26
CA ILE A 128 -4.15 -5.25 1.02
C ILE A 128 -5.04 -5.96 2.03
N ALA A 129 -5.93 -6.83 1.54
CA ALA A 129 -6.72 -7.70 2.40
C ALA A 129 -5.90 -8.93 2.86
N ALA A 130 -6.17 -9.44 4.06
CA ALA A 130 -5.38 -10.52 4.66
C ALA A 130 -5.34 -11.81 3.79
N ASP A 131 -6.41 -12.11 3.06
CA ASP A 131 -6.51 -13.25 2.14
C ASP A 131 -5.69 -13.04 0.85
N GLN A 132 -5.23 -11.83 0.57
CA GLN A 132 -4.33 -11.48 -0.53
C GLN A 132 -2.84 -11.55 -0.12
N ILE A 133 -2.54 -11.90 1.13
CA ILE A 133 -1.18 -12.06 1.65
C ILE A 133 -0.82 -13.56 1.69
N VAL A 134 0.41 -13.88 1.31
CA VAL A 134 1.01 -15.21 1.44
C VAL A 134 2.36 -15.14 2.12
N MET A 135 2.73 -16.22 2.81
CA MET A 135 4.08 -16.38 3.34
C MET A 135 4.93 -17.16 2.33
N ILE A 136 6.02 -16.57 1.84
CA ILE A 136 6.92 -17.21 0.87
C ILE A 136 8.31 -17.39 1.46
N THR A 137 8.97 -18.50 1.13
CA THR A 137 10.36 -18.77 1.54
C THR A 137 11.32 -18.18 0.50
N ARG A 138 12.35 -17.46 0.97
CA ARG A 138 13.42 -16.86 0.14
C ARG A 138 14.52 -17.85 -0.23
#